data_AF-A0A2R8N0Z4-F1
#
_entry.id   AF-A0A2R8N0Z4-F1
#
_cell.length_a   1.000
_cell.length_b   1.000
_cell.length_c   1.000
_cell.angle_alpha   90.00
_cell.angle_beta   90.00
_cell.angle_gamma   90.00
#
_symmetry.space_group_name_H-M   'P 1'
#
loop_
_entity.id
_entity.type
_entity.pdbx_description
1 polymer ?
#
loop_
_entity_poly.entity_id
_entity_poly.type
_entity_poly.pdbx_seq_one_letter_code
_entity_poly.pdbx_strand_id
1 'polypeptide(L)'
;KNQVEQSPQSLVILEGKNCTLQCNYTVTPFNNLRWYKQDNGKGPITLMIMTFSENTKSNGRYAATLDANTKQSSLHITASQLSDSASYICVVRTLCSPGT
;
A
#
# COMPACT_ATOMS: atom_id res chain seq x y z
N LYS A 1 16.90 -11.65 3.62
CA LYS A 1 16.47 -10.51 4.47
C LYS A 1 15.07 -10.09 4.00
N ASN A 2 14.09 -10.05 4.90
CA ASN A 2 12.74 -9.57 4.59
C ASN A 2 12.75 -8.05 4.57
N GLN A 3 12.37 -7.44 3.45
CA GLN A 3 12.39 -6.00 3.25
C GLN A 3 11.14 -5.54 2.50
N VAL A 4 10.72 -4.31 2.80
CA VAL A 4 9.66 -3.58 2.09
C VAL A 4 10.27 -2.25 1.65
N GLU A 5 10.10 -1.90 0.39
CA GLU A 5 10.58 -0.66 -0.22
C GLU A 5 9.39 0.09 -0.81
N GLN A 6 9.22 1.35 -0.42
CA GLN A 6 8.16 2.21 -0.93
C GLN A 6 8.74 3.34 -1.77
N SER A 7 8.05 3.66 -2.87
CA SER A 7 8.40 4.78 -3.74
C SER A 7 7.15 5.51 -4.24
N PRO A 8 7.25 6.83 -4.48
CA PRO A 8 8.31 7.72 -3.99
C PRO A 8 8.26 7.89 -2.45
N GLN A 9 9.37 8.34 -1.84
CA GLN A 9 9.43 8.62 -0.39
C GLN A 9 8.64 9.87 0.01
N SER A 10 8.58 10.85 -0.89
CA SER A 10 7.79 12.06 -0.75
C SER A 10 7.27 12.46 -2.12
N LEU A 11 6.04 12.95 -2.17
CA LEU A 11 5.36 13.30 -3.40
C LEU A 11 4.53 14.57 -3.18
N VAL A 12 4.76 15.57 -4.03
CA VAL A 12 3.95 16.79 -4.10
C VAL A 12 3.20 16.75 -5.41
N ILE A 13 1.86 16.86 -5.34
CA ILE A 13 0.97 16.82 -6.49
C ILE A 13 -0.06 17.94 -6.38
N LEU A 14 -0.55 18.39 -7.52
CA LEU A 14 -1.64 19.35 -7.58
C LEU A 14 -2.98 18.65 -7.34
N GLU A 15 -3.91 19.37 -6.72
CA GLU A 15 -5.30 18.93 -6.57
C GLU A 15 -5.90 18.55 -7.93
N GLY A 16 -6.74 17.52 -7.94
CA GLY A 16 -7.34 16.96 -9.15
C GLY A 16 -6.41 16.08 -9.99
N LYS A 17 -5.10 16.03 -9.71
CA LYS A 17 -4.17 15.11 -10.38
C LYS A 17 -4.21 13.72 -9.75
N ASN A 18 -3.82 12.72 -10.54
CA ASN A 18 -3.70 11.36 -10.06
C ASN A 18 -2.28 11.13 -9.52
N CYS A 19 -2.15 10.26 -8.53
CA CYS A 19 -0.86 9.79 -8.07
C CYS A 19 -0.85 8.27 -7.86
N THR A 20 0.36 7.72 -7.87
CA THR A 20 0.59 6.30 -7.62
C THR A 20 1.75 6.16 -6.66
N LEU A 21 1.52 5.36 -5.62
CA LEU A 21 2.54 4.91 -4.68
C LEU A 21 2.83 3.44 -4.98
N GLN A 22 4.08 3.03 -4.87
CA GLN A 22 4.53 1.67 -5.12
C GLN A 22 5.12 1.07 -3.85
N CYS A 23 4.99 -0.25 -3.74
CA CYS A 23 5.49 -1.06 -2.65
C CYS A 23 6.06 -2.35 -3.20
N ASN A 24 7.38 -2.50 -3.13
CA ASN A 24 8.09 -3.72 -3.49
C ASN A 24 8.48 -4.45 -2.20
N TYR A 25 8.45 -5.78 -2.21
CA TYR A 25 8.81 -6.54 -1.02
C TYR A 25 9.56 -7.83 -1.35
N THR A 26 10.37 -8.30 -0.40
CA THR A 26 11.03 -9.61 -0.48
C THR A 26 10.44 -10.61 0.51
N VAL A 27 9.53 -10.15 1.38
CA VAL A 27 8.92 -10.87 2.49
C VAL A 27 8.32 -12.22 2.05
N THR A 28 8.69 -13.29 2.74
CA THR A 28 8.20 -14.65 2.50
C THR A 28 8.22 -15.43 3.83
N PRO A 29 7.21 -16.27 4.14
CA PRO A 29 5.98 -16.52 3.37
C PRO A 29 5.06 -15.29 3.37
N PHE A 30 4.44 -15.00 2.23
CA PHE A 30 3.49 -13.90 2.09
C PHE A 30 2.11 -14.31 2.59
N ASN A 31 1.45 -13.45 3.36
CA ASN A 31 0.05 -13.63 3.80
C ASN A 31 -0.86 -12.61 3.10
N ASN A 32 -0.63 -11.33 3.39
CA ASN A 32 -1.36 -10.23 2.79
C ASN A 32 -0.52 -8.95 2.81
N LEU A 33 -0.90 -8.01 1.95
CA LEU A 33 -0.37 -6.66 1.92
C LEU A 33 -1.46 -5.68 2.33
N ARG A 34 -1.08 -4.68 3.13
CA ARG A 34 -2.01 -3.66 3.62
C ARG A 34 -1.49 -2.27 3.31
N TRP A 35 -2.37 -1.45 2.75
CA TRP A 35 -2.15 -0.02 2.58
C TRP A 35 -2.85 0.73 3.71
N TYR A 36 -2.10 1.61 4.36
CA TYR A 36 -2.57 2.49 5.42
C TYR A 36 -2.42 3.95 5.00
N LYS A 37 -3.33 4.79 5.48
CA LYS A 37 -3.21 6.24 5.47
C LYS A 37 -3.07 6.73 6.91
N GLN A 38 -2.09 7.59 7.15
CA GLN A 38 -1.85 8.20 8.44
C GLN A 38 -1.84 9.72 8.29
N ASP A 39 -2.92 10.34 8.77
CA ASP A 39 -2.98 11.80 8.90
C ASP A 39 -2.05 12.26 10.03
N ASN A 40 -1.55 13.50 9.92
CA ASN A 40 -0.72 14.10 10.96
C ASN A 40 -1.44 14.08 12.33
N GLY A 41 -0.76 13.56 13.34
CA GLY A 41 -1.28 13.47 14.71
C GLY A 41 -2.36 12.40 14.94
N LYS A 42 -2.69 11.58 13.93
CA LYS A 42 -3.65 10.47 14.05
C LYS A 42 -2.98 9.11 13.90
N GLY A 43 -3.67 8.07 14.37
CA GLY A 43 -3.29 6.69 14.11
C GLY A 43 -3.49 6.28 12.64
N PRO A 44 -2.80 5.24 12.17
CA PRO A 44 -2.95 4.73 10.81
C PRO A 44 -4.34 4.09 10.61
N ILE A 45 -5.03 4.50 9.54
CA ILE A 45 -6.31 3.95 9.10
C ILE A 45 -6.05 2.99 7.94
N THR A 46 -6.66 1.81 7.99
CA THR A 46 -6.53 0.83 6.90
C THR A 46 -7.31 1.33 5.69
N LEU A 47 -6.62 1.53 4.56
CA LEU A 47 -7.27 1.81 3.28
C LEU A 47 -7.71 0.51 2.61
N MET A 48 -6.78 -0.43 2.47
CA MET A 48 -6.97 -1.65 1.69
C MET A 48 -6.16 -2.82 2.25
N ILE A 49 -6.73 -4.02 2.13
CA ILE A 49 -6.08 -5.30 2.40
C ILE A 49 -6.15 -6.10 1.11
N MET A 50 -4.99 -6.54 0.64
CA MET A 50 -4.75 -7.30 -0.59
C MET A 50 -4.22 -8.69 -0.25
N THR A 51 -4.88 -9.71 -0.79
CA THR A 51 -4.52 -11.13 -0.64
C THR A 51 -4.07 -11.73 -1.97
N PHE A 52 -3.48 -12.93 -1.95
CA PHE A 52 -2.92 -13.57 -3.16
C PHE A 52 -3.93 -13.75 -4.31
N SER A 53 -5.23 -13.84 -3.98
CA SER A 53 -6.33 -13.96 -4.96
C SER A 53 -6.79 -12.61 -5.53
N GLU A 54 -6.37 -11.48 -4.95
CA GLU A 54 -6.83 -10.14 -5.31
C GLU A 54 -5.76 -9.39 -6.11
N ASN A 55 -5.87 -9.40 -7.45
CA ASN A 55 -4.96 -8.62 -8.29
C ASN A 55 -5.22 -7.11 -8.20
N THR A 56 -6.48 -6.71 -7.97
CA THR A 56 -6.88 -5.30 -7.90
C THR A 56 -8.08 -5.14 -6.98
N LYS A 57 -8.11 -4.03 -6.22
CA LYS A 57 -9.19 -3.65 -5.33
C LYS A 57 -9.39 -2.14 -5.39
N SER A 58 -10.63 -1.68 -5.43
CA SER A 58 -10.95 -0.25 -5.44
C SER A 58 -11.92 0.11 -4.32
N ASN A 59 -11.78 1.35 -3.82
CA ASN A 59 -12.71 1.95 -2.87
C ASN A 59 -12.74 3.48 -3.13
N GLY A 60 -13.80 3.93 -3.81
CA GLY A 60 -13.92 5.33 -4.24
C GLY A 60 -12.74 5.74 -5.13
N ARG A 61 -11.99 6.75 -4.70
CA ARG A 61 -10.83 7.30 -5.42
C ARG A 61 -9.54 6.49 -5.25
N TYR A 62 -9.52 5.53 -4.33
CA TYR A 62 -8.36 4.69 -4.08
C TYR A 62 -8.48 3.38 -4.85
N ALA A 63 -7.41 2.94 -5.50
CA ALA A 63 -7.30 1.63 -6.15
C ALA A 63 -5.94 1.01 -5.84
N ALA A 64 -5.90 -0.18 -5.24
CA ALA A 64 -4.66 -0.92 -5.02
C ALA A 64 -4.55 -2.11 -5.97
N THR A 65 -3.32 -2.40 -6.37
CA THR A 65 -2.96 -3.61 -7.10
C THR A 65 -2.00 -4.47 -6.29
N LEU A 66 -2.01 -5.77 -6.53
CA LEU A 66 -1.04 -6.70 -5.97
C LEU A 66 -0.65 -7.71 -7.04
N ASP A 67 0.64 -7.80 -7.31
CA ASP A 67 1.26 -8.90 -8.03
C ASP A 67 2.17 -9.64 -7.05
N ALA A 68 1.67 -10.76 -6.55
CA ALA A 68 2.39 -11.56 -5.58
C ALA A 68 3.54 -12.38 -6.22
N ASN A 69 3.53 -12.56 -7.54
CA ASN A 69 4.60 -13.25 -8.26
C ASN A 69 5.83 -12.36 -8.39
N THR A 70 5.63 -11.09 -8.76
CA THR A 70 6.71 -10.09 -8.82
C THR A 70 6.98 -9.42 -7.47
N LYS A 71 6.13 -9.69 -6.47
CA LYS A 71 6.17 -9.12 -5.11
C LYS A 71 6.07 -7.60 -5.11
N GLN A 72 5.11 -7.09 -5.88
CA GLN A 72 4.86 -5.67 -6.05
C GLN A 72 3.41 -5.33 -5.75
N SER A 73 3.17 -4.15 -5.21
CA SER A 73 1.85 -3.57 -5.04
C SER A 73 1.91 -2.09 -5.36
N SER A 74 0.79 -1.56 -5.83
CA SER A 74 0.63 -0.12 -6.00
C SER A 74 -0.65 0.37 -5.34
N LEU A 75 -0.66 1.62 -4.93
CA LEU A 75 -1.85 2.35 -4.51
C LEU A 75 -1.99 3.58 -5.42
N HIS A 76 -3.05 3.58 -6.21
CA HIS A 76 -3.44 4.66 -7.08
C HIS A 76 -4.52 5.52 -6.41
N ILE A 77 -4.36 6.84 -6.48
CA ILE A 77 -5.32 7.82 -5.97
C ILE A 77 -5.70 8.71 -7.14
N THR A 78 -6.98 8.72 -7.50
CA THR A 78 -7.51 9.57 -8.56
C THR A 78 -8.04 10.89 -8.00
N ALA A 79 -7.97 11.94 -8.81
CA ALA A 79 -8.52 13.26 -8.49
C ALA A 79 -8.17 13.70 -7.04
N SER A 80 -6.86 13.78 -6.76
CA SER A 80 -6.33 14.02 -5.41
C SER A 80 -6.94 15.26 -4.78
N GLN A 81 -7.19 15.22 -3.48
CA GLN A 81 -7.80 16.31 -2.69
C GLN A 81 -6.83 16.77 -1.60
N LEU A 82 -7.05 17.97 -1.04
CA LEU A 82 -6.24 18.45 0.09
C LEU A 82 -6.25 17.48 1.29
N SER A 83 -7.37 16.79 1.51
CA SER A 83 -7.54 15.77 2.54
C SER A 83 -6.69 14.51 2.29
N ASP A 84 -6.13 14.31 1.11
CA ASP A 84 -5.23 13.20 0.79
C ASP A 84 -3.79 13.45 1.25
N SER A 85 -3.45 14.66 1.68
CA SER A 85 -2.13 14.99 2.21
C SER A 85 -1.88 14.27 3.55
N ALA A 86 -1.15 13.16 3.47
CA ALA A 86 -0.93 12.24 4.58
C ALA A 86 0.29 11.36 4.30
N SER A 87 0.73 10.61 5.31
CA SER A 87 1.68 9.51 5.11
C SER A 87 0.95 8.24 4.69
N TYR A 88 1.44 7.59 3.65
CA TYR A 88 0.88 6.32 3.15
C TYR A 88 1.88 5.20 3.39
N ILE A 89 1.43 4.15 4.06
CA ILE A 89 2.31 3.10 4.57
C ILE A 89 1.87 1.76 3.98
N CYS A 90 2.81 1.03 3.39
CA CYS A 90 2.65 -0.34 2.95
C CYS A 90 3.19 -1.29 4.01
N VAL A 91 2.39 -2.28 4.41
CA VAL A 91 2.79 -3.31 5.36
C VAL A 91 2.53 -4.68 4.77
N VAL A 92 3.57 -5.52 4.74
CA VAL A 92 3.45 -6.92 4.32
C VAL A 92 3.42 -7.82 5.53
N ARG A 93 2.36 -8.63 5.64
CA ARG A 93 2.20 -9.63 6.70
C ARG A 93 2.74 -10.97 6.21
N THR A 94 3.43 -11.68 7.10
CA THR A 94 3.80 -13.08 6.90
C THR A 94 2.79 -13.99 7.56
N LEU A 95 2.71 -15.24 7.08
CA LEU A 95 2.20 -16.33 7.92
C LEU A 95 3.33 -16.66 8.91
N CYS A 96 3.04 -16.70 10.21
CA CYS A 96 4.03 -17.21 11.15
C CYS A 96 4.32 -18.67 10.76
N SER A 97 5.60 -18.99 10.55
CA SER A 97 6.03 -20.37 10.73
C SER A 97 5.85 -20.67 12.22
N PRO A 98 5.09 -21.70 12.63
CA PRO A 98 5.29 -22.26 13.96
C PRO A 98 6.77 -22.65 14.00
N GLY A 99 7.53 -22.05 14.90
CA GLY A 99 8.90 -22.50 15.15
C GLY A 99 8.85 -23.99 15.46
N THR A 100 9.57 -24.79 14.66
CA THR A 100 9.88 -26.18 15.00
C THR A 100 11.09 -26.17 15.92
#